data_AF-A0A2V7C9D9-F1
#
_entry.id   AF-A0A2V7C9D9-F1
#
_cell.length_a   1.000
_cell.length_b   1.000
_cell.length_c   1.000
_cell.angle_alpha   90.00
_cell.angle_beta   90.00
_cell.angle_gamma   90.00
#
_symmetry.space_group_name_H-M   'P 1'
#
loop_
_entity.id
_entity.type
_entity.pdbx_description
1 polymer ?
#
loop_
_entity_poly.entity_id
_entity_poly.type
_entity_poly.pdbx_seq_one_letter_code
_entity_poly.pdbx_strand_id
1 'polypeptide(L)'
;MNTQEALRRLIRRKLSDGRLPSDRIPTVWGTPSDGEKCDACDSILAKDQLLMEGTSLAGGRPVQFHVTCFQIWDEERRVLDGEAHRSSS
;
A
#
# COMPACT_ATOMS: atom_id res chain seq x y z
N MET A 1 18.84 -10.02 7.18
CA MET A 1 18.17 -9.61 5.93
C MET A 1 16.86 -8.95 6.33
N ASN A 2 16.80 -7.61 6.35
CA ASN A 2 15.66 -6.88 6.90
C ASN A 2 14.47 -6.97 5.93
N THR A 3 13.50 -7.82 6.26
CA THR A 3 12.25 -8.02 5.51
C THR A 3 11.47 -6.72 5.28
N GLN A 4 11.61 -5.74 6.16
CA GLN A 4 10.99 -4.41 6.02
C GLN A 4 11.58 -3.58 4.87
N GLU A 5 12.90 -3.60 4.68
CA GLU A 5 13.58 -2.84 3.60
C GLU A 5 13.30 -3.45 2.22
N ALA A 6 13.15 -4.77 2.16
CA ALA A 6 12.70 -5.45 0.94
C ALA A 6 11.25 -5.06 0.61
N LEU A 7 10.38 -5.01 1.62
CA LEU A 7 8.98 -4.59 1.47
C LEU A 7 8.87 -3.14 0.99
N ARG A 8 9.63 -2.21 1.57
CA ARG A 8 9.70 -0.81 1.11
C ARG A 8 10.07 -0.68 -0.37
N ARG A 9 11.07 -1.43 -0.82
CA ARG A 9 11.48 -1.44 -2.24
C ARG A 9 10.41 -2.03 -3.15
N LEU A 10 9.74 -3.10 -2.72
CA LEU A 10 8.63 -3.70 -3.46
C LEU A 10 7.48 -2.71 -3.62
N ILE A 11 7.08 -2.04 -2.53
CA ILE A 11 6.02 -1.04 -2.53
C ILE A 11 6.37 0.11 -3.48
N ARG A 12 7.57 0.69 -3.36
CA ARG A 12 8.05 1.75 -4.27
C ARG A 12 8.00 1.32 -5.72
N ARG A 13 8.47 0.11 -6.03
CA ARG A 13 8.44 -0.42 -7.39
C ARG A 13 7.00 -0.55 -7.90
N LYS A 14 6.08 -1.06 -7.09
CA LYS A 14 4.67 -1.21 -7.49
C LYS A 14 3.93 0.13 -7.63
N LEU A 15 4.30 1.12 -6.82
CA LEU A 15 3.85 2.51 -6.96
C LEU A 15 4.30 3.09 -8.31
N SER A 16 5.59 2.95 -8.65
CA SER A 16 6.11 3.40 -9.96
C SER A 16 5.54 2.60 -11.15
N ASP A 17 5.20 1.33 -10.97
CA ASP A 17 4.58 0.47 -11.99
C ASP A 17 3.07 0.77 -12.17
N GLY A 18 2.48 1.62 -11.33
CA GLY A 18 1.04 1.90 -11.33
C GLY A 18 0.18 0.73 -10.83
N ARG A 19 0.78 -0.29 -10.24
CA ARG A 19 0.06 -1.41 -9.62
C ARG A 19 -0.52 -1.03 -8.27
N LEU A 20 0.14 -0.11 -7.55
CA LEU A 20 -0.38 0.47 -6.34
C LEU A 20 -0.75 1.93 -6.61
N PRO A 21 -1.86 2.42 -6.03
CA PRO A 21 -2.19 3.83 -6.11
C PRO A 21 -1.10 4.63 -5.38
N SER A 22 -0.56 5.65 -6.04
CA SER A 22 0.25 6.69 -5.40
C SER A 22 -0.63 7.74 -4.71
N ASP A 23 -1.90 7.83 -5.14
CA ASP A 23 -2.88 8.75 -4.57
C ASP A 23 -3.30 8.37 -3.16
N ARG A 24 -3.85 9.36 -2.46
CA ARG A 24 -4.45 9.14 -1.14
C ARG A 24 -5.67 8.21 -1.26
N ILE A 25 -5.72 7.23 -0.38
CA ILE A 25 -6.91 6.43 -0.12
C ILE A 25 -7.64 7.13 1.04
N PRO A 26 -8.75 7.85 0.79
CA PRO A 26 -9.42 8.63 1.84
C PRO A 26 -10.20 7.74 2.82
N THR A 27 -10.56 6.53 2.38
CA THR A 27 -11.37 5.60 3.15
C THR A 27 -10.74 4.21 3.09
N VAL A 28 -10.32 3.72 4.25
CA VAL A 28 -9.87 2.35 4.46
C VAL A 28 -10.81 1.71 5.46
N TRP A 29 -11.17 0.46 5.20
CA TRP A 29 -12.00 -0.37 6.07
C TRP A 29 -11.14 -1.52 6.60
N GLY A 30 -11.24 -1.75 7.90
CA GLY A 30 -10.62 -2.90 8.55
C GLY A 30 -11.61 -4.05 8.61
N THR A 31 -11.46 -5.07 7.77
CA THR A 31 -12.30 -6.28 7.81
C THR A 31 -11.46 -7.48 8.24
N PRO A 32 -12.08 -8.53 8.82
CA PRO A 32 -11.42 -9.83 8.92
C PRO A 32 -11.04 -10.30 7.52
N SER A 33 -9.80 -10.72 7.34
CA SER A 33 -9.41 -11.35 6.09
C SER A 33 -10.09 -12.72 5.93
N ASP A 34 -10.40 -13.11 4.70
CA ASP A 34 -10.84 -14.45 4.33
C ASP A 34 -9.74 -15.27 3.59
N GLY A 35 -8.52 -14.74 3.50
CA GLY A 35 -7.44 -15.35 2.71
C GLY A 35 -7.00 -14.51 1.51
N GLU A 36 -7.26 -13.20 1.52
CA GLU A 36 -6.93 -12.30 0.44
C GLU A 36 -5.43 -12.11 0.30
N LYS A 37 -4.99 -11.78 -0.91
CA LYS A 37 -3.58 -11.53 -1.19
C LYS A 37 -3.28 -10.05 -0.97
N CYS A 38 -2.27 -9.76 -0.17
CA CYS A 38 -1.81 -8.40 0.02
C CYS A 38 -1.17 -7.85 -1.26
N ASP A 39 -1.68 -6.72 -1.75
CA ASP A 39 -1.15 -6.05 -2.95
C ASP A 39 0.27 -5.52 -2.75
N ALA A 40 0.71 -5.26 -1.51
CA ALA A 40 2.07 -4.79 -1.21
C ALA A 40 3.11 -5.92 -1.20
N CYS A 41 2.94 -6.90 -0.32
CA CYS A 41 3.93 -7.96 -0.10
C CYS A 41 3.69 -9.23 -0.93
N ASP A 42 2.57 -9.31 -1.65
CA ASP A 42 2.12 -10.50 -2.38
C ASP A 42 1.86 -11.74 -1.49
N SER A 43 1.87 -11.61 -0.16
CA SER A 43 1.53 -12.69 0.77
C SER A 43 0.03 -12.77 1.01
N ILE A 44 -0.47 -13.98 1.24
CA ILE A 44 -1.83 -14.25 1.68
C ILE A 44 -1.99 -13.75 3.12
N LEU A 45 -3.01 -12.93 3.37
CA LEU A 45 -3.47 -12.59 4.71
C LEU A 45 -4.12 -13.84 5.31
N ALA A 46 -3.71 -14.22 6.51
CA ALA A 46 -4.39 -15.29 7.23
C ALA A 46 -5.76 -14.80 7.73
N LYS A 47 -6.73 -15.71 7.89
CA LYS A 47 -8.12 -15.35 8.22
C LYS A 47 -8.29 -14.64 9.58
N ASP A 48 -7.28 -14.73 10.44
CA ASP A 48 -7.20 -14.08 11.74
C ASP A 48 -6.57 -12.68 11.68
N GLN A 49 -6.03 -12.28 10.53
CA GLN A 49 -5.40 -10.99 10.34
C GLN A 49 -6.39 -9.93 9.85
N LEU A 50 -6.17 -8.70 10.32
CA LEU A 50 -6.94 -7.55 9.90
C LEU A 50 -6.50 -7.11 8.51
N LEU A 51 -7.43 -7.18 7.55
CA LEU A 51 -7.28 -6.66 6.22
C LEU A 51 -7.65 -5.17 6.22
N MET A 52 -6.75 -4.35 5.71
CA MET A 52 -7.03 -2.96 5.36
C MET A 52 -7.37 -2.92 3.88
N GLU A 53 -8.66 -2.74 3.58
CA GLU A 53 -9.16 -2.57 2.21
C GLU A 53 -9.53 -1.11 1.96
N GLY A 54 -9.12 -0.54 0.82
CA GLY A 54 -9.55 0.80 0.46
C GLY A 54 -9.50 1.07 -1.03
N THR A 55 -10.23 2.09 -1.47
CA THR A 55 -10.29 2.50 -2.88
C THR A 55 -9.61 3.85 -3.05
N SER A 56 -8.77 3.97 -4.07
CA SER A 56 -8.12 5.24 -4.41
C SER A 56 -9.12 6.29 -4.87
N LEU A 57 -8.80 7.57 -4.60
CA LEU A 57 -9.60 8.72 -5.02
C LEU A 57 -9.78 8.82 -6.53
N ALA A 58 -8.79 8.38 -7.31
CA ALA A 58 -8.85 8.31 -8.77
C ALA A 58 -9.89 7.28 -9.30
N GLY A 59 -10.54 6.53 -8.42
CA GLY A 59 -11.30 5.34 -8.77
C GLY A 59 -10.36 4.18 -9.15
N GLY A 60 -10.87 2.95 -9.11
CA GLY A 60 -10.08 1.77 -9.44
C GLY A 60 -10.47 0.54 -8.64
N ARG A 61 -9.64 -0.50 -8.76
CA ARG A 61 -9.83 -1.71 -7.96
C ARG A 61 -9.56 -1.41 -6.48
N PRO A 62 -10.35 -1.96 -5.55
CA PRO A 62 -10.00 -1.90 -4.14
C PRO A 62 -8.64 -2.57 -3.96
N VAL A 63 -7.80 -1.94 -3.13
CA VAL A 63 -6.48 -2.46 -2.78
C VAL A 63 -6.51 -3.02 -1.37
N GLN A 64 -5.80 -4.13 -1.20
CA GLN A 64 -5.87 -4.97 -0.02
C GLN A 64 -4.50 -5.06 0.63
N PHE A 65 -4.41 -4.66 1.90
CA PHE A 65 -3.15 -4.61 2.62
C PHE A 65 -3.23 -5.20 4.03
N HIS A 66 -2.14 -5.82 4.47
CA HIS A 66 -1.90 -5.96 5.89
C HIS A 66 -1.77 -4.58 6.54
N VAL A 67 -2.16 -4.45 7.81
CA VAL A 67 -1.99 -3.20 8.60
C VAL A 67 -0.58 -2.62 8.48
N THR A 68 0.46 -3.45 8.66
CA THR A 68 1.85 -3.01 8.57
C THR A 68 2.25 -2.62 7.14
N CYS A 69 1.75 -3.34 6.13
CA CYS A 69 2.02 -3.01 4.73
C CYS A 69 1.39 -1.68 4.34
N PHE A 70 0.18 -1.41 4.82
CA PHE A 70 -0.52 -0.16 4.62
C PHE A 70 0.26 1.02 5.22
N GLN A 71 0.76 0.88 6.45
CA GLN A 71 1.57 1.92 7.09
C GLN A 71 2.83 2.28 6.30
N ILE A 72 3.55 1.26 5.79
CA ILE A 72 4.76 1.47 4.99
C ILE A 72 4.41 2.13 3.64
N TRP A 73 3.32 1.69 2.99
CA TRP A 73 2.84 2.32 1.76
C TRP A 73 2.43 3.77 1.98
N ASP A 74 1.77 4.09 3.10
CA ASP A 74 1.38 5.47 3.44
C ASP A 74 2.59 6.38 3.65
N GLU A 75 3.68 5.83 4.17
CA GLU A 75 4.94 6.55 4.36
C GLU A 75 5.66 6.77 3.01
N GLU A 76 5.83 5.72 2.21
CA GLU A 76 6.51 5.77 0.91
C GLU A 76 5.78 6.69 -0.08
N ARG A 77 4.44 6.70 -0.11
CA ARG A 77 3.69 7.62 -0.98
C ARG A 77 3.90 9.09 -0.60
N ARG A 78 4.05 9.40 0.71
CA ARG A 78 4.30 10.77 1.18
C ARG A 78 5.71 11.23 0.83
N VAL A 79 6.67 10.32 0.83
CA VAL A 79 8.03 10.60 0.35
C VAL A 79 7.98 10.96 -1.13
N LEU A 80 7.31 10.16 -1.96
CA LEU A 80 7.17 10.43 -3.40
C LEU A 80 6.43 11.75 -3.69
N ASP A 81 5.34 12.04 -2.96
CA ASP A 81 4.59 13.29 -3.10
C ASP A 81 5.43 14.51 -2.69
N GLY A 82 6.20 14.39 -1.60
CA GLY A 82 7.13 15.43 -1.15
C GLY A 82 8.33 15.62 -2.07
N GLU A 83 8.82 14.55 -2.70
CA GLU A 83 9.87 14.61 -3.73
C GLU A 83 9.37 15.33 -4.99
N ALA A 84 8.14 15.05 -5.44
CA ALA A 84 7.52 15.74 -6.57
C ALA A 84 7.35 17.25 -6.30
N HIS A 85 6.96 17.64 -5.09
CA HIS A 85 6.90 19.05 -4.68
C HIS A 85 8.27 19.72 -4.66
N ARG A 86 9.31 19.01 -4.17
CA ARG A 86 10.67 19.58 -4.02
C ARG A 86 11.44 19.68 -5.34
N SER A 87 11.20 18.76 -6.28
CA SER A 87 11.82 18.78 -7.61
C SER A 87 11.19 19.80 -8.57
N SER A 88 10.12 20.46 -8.13
CA SER A 88 9.47 21.58 -8.82
C SER A 88 9.92 22.97 -8.29
N SER A 89 10.94 23.02 -7.41
CA SER A 89 11.49 24.24 -6.80
C SER A 89 12.88 24.61 -7.33
#